data_AF-A0A5B0HFS4-F1
#
_entry.id   AF-A0A5B0HFS4-F1
#
_cell.length_a   1.000
_cell.length_b   1.000
_cell.length_c   1.000
_cell.angle_alpha   90.00
_cell.angle_beta   90.00
_cell.angle_gamma   90.00
#
_symmetry.space_group_name_H-M   'P 1'
#
loop_
_entity.id
_entity.type
_entity.pdbx_description
1 polymer ?
#
loop_
_entity_poly.entity_id
_entity_poly.type
_entity_poly.pdbx_seq_one_letter_code
_entity_poly.pdbx_strand_id
1 'polypeptide(L)'
;MRAVRAVAEVVHDRAGGTASLVTIAADVPRLARDDHPGAEVVSVEVAELLGRGWALLSAASVQAVGRLPCPAGWSVRGLDVRGRIVIGTGVEVLYDGDLGPDLPAYWSAGLAAQGGYLIVCVAGDGVDLTRTDLVDHLAWARGRGQVVAARVPVLPTSEFPAPD
;
A
#
# COMPACT_ATOMS: atom_id res chain seq x y z
N MET A 1 -2.42 -13.99 -0.69
CA MET A 1 -3.23 -13.07 0.13
C MET A 1 -4.09 -12.27 -0.83
N ARG A 2 -5.39 -12.06 -0.60
CA ARG A 2 -6.21 -11.19 -1.46
C ARG A 2 -6.71 -10.03 -0.61
N ALA A 3 -6.11 -8.85 -0.78
CA ALA A 3 -6.60 -7.64 -0.13
C ALA A 3 -8.00 -7.30 -0.69
N VAL A 4 -8.90 -6.83 0.19
CA VAL A 4 -10.31 -6.63 -0.15
C VAL A 4 -10.69 -5.16 -0.17
N ARG A 5 -9.89 -4.29 0.45
CA ARG A 5 -10.10 -2.85 0.42
C ARG A 5 -8.80 -2.11 0.19
N ALA A 6 -8.90 -1.02 -0.55
CA ALA A 6 -7.83 -0.07 -0.80
C ALA A 6 -8.35 1.35 -0.56
N VAL A 7 -7.48 2.22 -0.05
CA VAL A 7 -7.74 3.66 0.03
C VAL A 7 -6.54 4.40 -0.57
N ALA A 8 -6.83 5.38 -1.40
CA ALA A 8 -5.85 6.28 -1.99
C ALA A 8 -5.68 7.53 -1.10
N GLU A 9 -4.43 7.89 -0.79
CA GLU A 9 -4.03 9.08 -0.04
C GLU A 9 -2.95 9.87 -0.80
N VAL A 10 -3.05 11.20 -0.84
CA VAL A 10 -1.95 12.06 -1.30
C VAL A 10 -1.32 12.74 -0.10
N VAL A 11 0.01 12.66 0.01
CA VAL A 11 0.76 13.41 1.02
C VAL A 11 1.51 14.56 0.37
N HIS A 12 1.50 15.70 1.05
CA HIS A 12 2.20 16.90 0.65
C HIS A 12 3.23 17.28 1.71
N ASP A 13 4.33 17.89 1.28
CA ASP A 13 5.26 18.57 2.19
C ASP A 13 5.19 20.10 2.04
N ARG A 14 5.82 20.81 2.98
CA ARG A 14 5.86 22.28 2.98
C ARG A 14 6.65 22.89 1.83
N ALA A 15 7.51 22.11 1.17
CA ALA A 15 8.29 22.52 0.01
C ALA A 15 7.54 22.31 -1.31
N GLY A 16 6.28 21.84 -1.26
CA GLY A 16 5.46 21.55 -2.44
C GLY A 16 5.69 20.16 -3.04
N GLY A 17 6.46 19.30 -2.36
CA GLY A 17 6.58 17.88 -2.70
C GLY A 17 5.23 17.17 -2.55
N THR A 18 4.98 16.19 -3.41
CA THR A 18 3.75 15.39 -3.42
C THR A 18 4.08 13.92 -3.64
N ALA A 19 3.30 13.04 -3.03
CA ALA A 19 3.42 11.60 -3.15
C ALA A 19 2.05 10.94 -3.05
N SER A 20 1.81 9.96 -3.92
CA SER A 20 0.59 9.15 -3.91
C SER A 20 0.86 7.82 -3.20
N LEU A 21 -0.05 7.43 -2.31
CA LEU A 21 0.02 6.18 -1.56
C LEU A 21 -1.31 5.45 -1.61
N VAL A 22 -1.27 4.14 -1.87
CA VAL A 22 -2.42 3.27 -1.67
C VAL A 22 -2.22 2.47 -0.40
N THR A 23 -3.18 2.51 0.52
CA THR A 23 -3.22 1.63 1.68
C THR A 23 -4.22 0.52 1.44
N ILE A 24 -3.75 -0.73 1.47
CA ILE A 24 -4.58 -1.93 1.33
C ILE A 24 -4.67 -2.70 2.65
N ALA A 25 -5.82 -3.31 2.89
CA ALA A 25 -6.05 -4.17 4.05
C ALA A 25 -6.66 -5.52 3.62
N ALA A 26 -6.29 -6.58 4.34
CA ALA A 26 -6.91 -7.90 4.20
C ALA A 26 -8.28 -7.94 4.89
N ASP A 27 -9.19 -8.73 4.33
CA ASP A 27 -10.56 -8.92 4.88
C ASP A 27 -10.59 -9.87 6.08
N VAL A 28 -9.66 -10.84 6.07
CA VAL A 28 -9.58 -11.88 7.10
C VAL A 28 -8.23 -11.77 7.77
N PRO A 29 -8.19 -11.40 9.06
CA PRO A 29 -6.93 -11.24 9.77
C PRO A 29 -6.23 -12.60 9.94
N ARG A 30 -4.91 -12.62 9.72
CA ARG A 30 -4.06 -13.79 10.01
C ARG A 30 -3.05 -13.43 11.07
N LEU A 31 -3.43 -13.73 12.30
CA LEU A 31 -2.60 -13.49 13.46
C LEU A 31 -1.75 -14.73 13.75
N ALA A 32 -0.44 -14.53 13.89
CA ALA A 32 0.40 -15.45 14.62
C ALA A 32 0.25 -15.13 16.11
N ARG A 33 -0.20 -16.11 16.88
CA ARG A 33 -0.35 -16.02 18.34
C ARG A 33 0.54 -17.05 19.00
N ASP A 34 1.14 -16.65 20.10
CA ASP A 34 1.79 -17.53 21.06
C ASP A 34 0.96 -17.43 22.36
N ASP A 35 0.62 -18.59 22.93
CA ASP A 35 -0.21 -18.70 24.13
C ASP A 35 0.58 -18.32 25.41
N HIS A 36 1.88 -18.04 25.29
CA HIS A 36 2.70 -17.55 26.39
C HIS A 36 2.23 -16.17 26.89
N PRO A 37 2.06 -15.97 28.21
CA PRO A 37 1.71 -14.67 28.77
C PRO A 37 2.73 -13.58 28.38
N GLY A 38 2.26 -12.53 27.72
CA GLY A 38 3.10 -11.42 27.26
C GLY A 38 3.68 -11.60 25.86
N ALA A 39 3.38 -12.71 25.17
CA ALA A 39 3.73 -12.84 23.77
C ALA A 39 2.96 -11.83 22.91
N GLU A 40 3.67 -11.20 21.98
CA GLU A 40 3.09 -10.24 21.07
C GLU A 40 2.28 -10.96 19.98
N VAL A 41 1.09 -10.44 19.69
CA VAL A 41 0.31 -10.89 18.55
C VAL A 41 0.86 -10.20 17.29
N VAL A 42 1.34 -11.01 16.34
CA VAL A 42 1.97 -10.50 15.11
C VAL A 42 1.05 -10.72 13.91
N SER A 43 0.85 -9.69 13.10
CA SER A 43 0.20 -9.86 11.78
C SER A 43 1.14 -10.63 10.86
N VAL A 44 0.66 -11.77 10.36
CA VAL A 44 1.42 -12.62 9.44
C VAL A 44 1.70 -11.88 8.14
N GLU A 45 0.77 -11.03 7.68
CA GLU A 45 0.92 -10.20 6.48
C GLU A 45 2.10 -9.23 6.61
N VAL A 46 2.17 -8.52 7.74
CA VAL A 46 3.26 -7.59 8.04
C VAL A 46 4.59 -8.34 8.07
N ALA A 47 4.66 -9.46 8.80
CA ALA A 47 5.88 -10.26 8.91
C ALA A 47 6.32 -10.84 7.54
N GLU A 48 5.38 -11.35 6.75
CA GLU A 48 5.64 -11.92 5.43
C GLU A 48 6.22 -10.85 4.50
N LEU A 49 5.61 -9.67 4.41
CA LEU A 49 6.06 -8.61 3.52
C LEU A 49 7.42 -8.03 3.95
N LEU A 50 7.67 -7.91 5.26
CA LEU A 50 9.00 -7.55 5.77
C LEU A 50 10.05 -8.58 5.33
N GLY A 51 9.76 -9.88 5.43
CA GLY A 51 10.62 -10.95 4.92
C GLY A 51 10.87 -10.90 3.42
N ARG A 52 10.03 -10.16 2.68
CA ARG A 52 10.09 -9.98 1.22
C ARG A 52 10.67 -8.63 0.82
N GLY A 53 11.29 -7.92 1.75
CA GLY A 53 12.05 -6.69 1.50
C GLY A 53 11.23 -5.40 1.58
N TRP A 54 9.98 -5.47 2.05
CA TRP A 54 9.21 -4.27 2.39
C TRP A 54 9.73 -3.66 3.70
N ALA A 55 9.32 -2.43 4.02
CA ALA A 55 9.74 -1.75 5.25
C ALA A 55 8.54 -1.24 6.05
N LEU A 56 8.69 -1.12 7.37
CA LEU A 56 7.70 -0.44 8.21
C LEU A 56 7.58 1.03 7.83
N LEU A 57 6.35 1.52 7.70
CA LEU A 57 6.04 2.93 7.49
C LEU A 57 5.55 3.54 8.79
N SER A 58 6.43 4.29 9.47
CA SER A 58 6.11 4.96 10.74
C SER A 58 5.42 6.32 10.58
N ALA A 59 5.54 6.96 9.40
CA ALA A 59 4.91 8.25 9.11
C ALA A 59 4.63 8.43 7.62
N ALA A 60 3.47 8.99 7.28
CA ALA A 60 3.10 9.32 5.90
C ALA A 60 3.59 10.73 5.53
N SER A 61 4.85 10.82 5.08
CA SER A 61 5.44 12.07 4.58
C SER A 61 6.24 11.81 3.31
N VAL A 62 6.37 12.82 2.45
CA VAL A 62 7.13 12.74 1.19
C VAL A 62 8.55 12.22 1.42
N GLN A 63 9.23 12.68 2.47
CA GLN A 63 10.58 12.23 2.82
C GLN A 63 10.60 10.76 3.28
N ALA A 64 9.65 10.33 4.10
CA ALA A 64 9.58 8.95 4.58
C ALA A 64 9.33 7.97 3.43
N VAL A 65 8.37 8.30 2.55
CA VAL A 65 8.03 7.43 1.42
C VAL A 65 9.11 7.40 0.34
N GLY A 66 9.86 8.49 0.17
CA GLY A 66 11.00 8.54 -0.76
C GLY A 66 12.14 7.59 -0.38
N ARG A 67 12.22 7.16 0.88
CA ARG A 67 13.25 6.24 1.40
C ARG A 67 12.80 4.77 1.43
N LEU A 68 11.55 4.50 1.06
CA LEU A 68 11.03 3.13 1.05
C LEU A 68 11.78 2.26 0.04
N PRO A 69 11.94 0.96 0.34
CA PRO A 69 12.59 0.01 -0.57
C PRO A 69 11.76 -0.19 -1.84
N CYS A 70 12.41 -0.71 -2.88
CA CYS A 70 11.76 -1.19 -4.10
C CYS A 70 12.03 -2.71 -4.23
N PRO A 71 11.22 -3.57 -3.60
CA PRO A 71 11.42 -5.01 -3.63
C PRO A 71 11.33 -5.55 -5.05
N ALA A 72 12.26 -6.44 -5.42
CA ALA A 72 12.33 -6.98 -6.77
C ALA A 72 11.09 -7.80 -7.15
N GLY A 73 10.68 -7.72 -8.42
CA GLY A 73 9.58 -8.51 -8.99
C GLY A 73 8.18 -7.97 -8.72
N TRP A 74 8.03 -6.94 -7.88
CA TRP A 74 6.74 -6.27 -7.64
C TRP A 74 6.43 -5.25 -8.74
N SER A 75 5.15 -5.15 -9.11
CA SER A 75 4.66 -4.16 -10.07
C SER A 75 3.21 -3.76 -9.78
N VAL A 76 2.85 -2.55 -10.21
CA VAL A 76 1.47 -2.07 -10.31
C VAL A 76 1.10 -2.00 -11.79
N ARG A 77 -0.09 -2.50 -12.12
CA ARG A 77 -0.62 -2.52 -13.48
C ARG A 77 -2.04 -1.98 -13.52
N GLY A 78 -2.43 -1.58 -14.72
CA GLY A 78 -3.83 -1.31 -15.03
C GLY A 78 -4.39 -0.03 -14.43
N LEU A 79 -3.54 0.87 -13.91
CA LEU A 79 -3.92 2.19 -13.37
C LEU A 79 -4.58 3.03 -14.47
N ASP A 80 -5.86 2.76 -14.69
CA ASP A 80 -6.69 3.36 -15.71
C ASP A 80 -7.55 4.48 -15.14
N VAL A 81 -8.31 5.14 -16.00
CA VAL A 81 -9.19 6.26 -15.63
C VAL A 81 -10.33 5.85 -14.68
N ARG A 82 -10.56 4.54 -14.49
CA ARG A 82 -11.57 4.01 -13.58
C ARG A 82 -10.99 3.71 -12.20
N GLY A 83 -9.68 3.84 -12.00
CA GLY A 83 -9.03 3.55 -10.72
C GLY A 83 -8.79 2.06 -10.49
N ARG A 84 -8.97 1.20 -11.50
CA ARG A 84 -8.64 -0.21 -11.36
C ARG A 84 -7.13 -0.37 -11.26
N ILE A 85 -6.66 -1.25 -10.38
CA ILE A 85 -5.24 -1.58 -10.29
C ILE A 85 -5.05 -3.06 -9.95
N VAL A 86 -3.92 -3.59 -10.40
CA VAL A 86 -3.40 -4.89 -9.96
C VAL A 86 -2.01 -4.67 -9.38
N ILE A 87 -1.81 -5.11 -8.14
CA ILE A 87 -0.53 -5.08 -7.43
C ILE A 87 -0.11 -6.51 -7.17
N GLY A 88 1.10 -6.87 -7.56
CA GLY A 88 1.62 -8.20 -7.31
C GLY A 88 2.97 -8.41 -7.98
N THR A 89 3.35 -9.68 -8.07
CA THR A 89 4.51 -10.13 -8.83
C THR A 89 4.08 -10.89 -10.08
N GLY A 90 5.03 -11.46 -10.82
CA GLY A 90 4.71 -12.32 -11.97
C GLY A 90 3.97 -13.62 -11.62
N VAL A 91 3.95 -14.04 -10.35
CA VAL A 91 3.39 -15.33 -9.91
C VAL A 91 2.30 -15.22 -8.85
N GLU A 92 2.08 -14.03 -8.30
CA GLU A 92 1.10 -13.80 -7.24
C GLU A 92 0.49 -12.41 -7.34
N VAL A 93 -0.74 -12.31 -6.86
CA VAL A 93 -1.51 -11.07 -6.77
C VAL A 93 -1.71 -10.74 -5.30
N LEU A 94 -1.31 -9.54 -4.91
CA LEU A 94 -1.56 -8.98 -3.59
C LEU A 94 -2.91 -8.24 -3.56
N TYR A 95 -3.17 -7.44 -4.60
CA TYR A 95 -4.42 -6.71 -4.79
C TYR A 95 -4.82 -6.72 -6.26
N ASP A 96 -6.10 -6.99 -6.52
CA ASP A 96 -6.74 -6.81 -7.83
C ASP A 96 -8.12 -6.25 -7.54
N GLY A 97 -8.27 -4.96 -7.76
CA GLY A 97 -9.45 -4.23 -7.35
C GLY A 97 -9.44 -2.79 -7.81
N ASP A 98 -10.42 -2.04 -7.34
CA ASP A 98 -10.65 -0.66 -7.70
C ASP A 98 -10.22 0.25 -6.53
N LEU A 99 -9.59 1.38 -6.83
CA LEU A 99 -9.33 2.45 -5.85
C LEU A 99 -10.55 3.34 -5.62
N GLY A 100 -11.59 3.14 -6.43
CA GLY A 100 -12.82 3.93 -6.46
C GLY A 100 -12.73 5.08 -7.47
N PRO A 101 -13.89 5.64 -7.86
CA PRO A 101 -13.96 6.77 -8.78
C PRO A 101 -13.43 8.08 -8.17
N ASP A 102 -13.36 8.17 -6.84
CA ASP A 102 -13.02 9.38 -6.09
C ASP A 102 -11.55 9.40 -5.67
N LEU A 103 -10.64 9.21 -6.63
CA LEU A 103 -9.21 9.40 -6.36
C LEU A 103 -8.95 10.83 -5.85
N PRO A 104 -8.10 11.01 -4.84
CA PRO A 104 -7.82 12.33 -4.30
C PRO A 104 -7.29 13.28 -5.38
N ALA A 105 -7.59 14.56 -5.23
CA ALA A 105 -6.99 15.59 -6.06
C ALA A 105 -5.46 15.46 -6.06
N TYR A 106 -4.83 15.70 -7.21
CA TYR A 106 -3.38 15.58 -7.41
C TYR A 106 -2.80 14.17 -7.31
N TRP A 107 -3.61 13.11 -7.25
CA TRP A 107 -3.13 11.73 -7.23
C TRP A 107 -2.19 11.39 -8.40
N SER A 108 -2.58 11.70 -9.64
CA SER A 108 -1.74 11.44 -10.80
C SER A 108 -0.46 12.28 -10.81
N ALA A 109 -0.52 13.51 -10.27
CA ALA A 109 0.64 14.37 -10.12
C ALA A 109 1.62 13.84 -9.06
N GLY A 110 1.11 13.30 -7.95
CA GLY A 110 1.90 12.60 -6.94
C GLY A 110 2.65 11.41 -7.50
N LEU A 111 1.98 10.59 -8.32
CA LEU A 111 2.61 9.46 -8.99
C LEU A 111 3.72 9.88 -9.97
N ALA A 112 3.47 10.93 -10.76
CA ALA A 112 4.46 11.48 -11.67
C ALA A 112 5.69 12.03 -10.91
N ALA A 113 5.48 12.73 -9.79
CA ALA A 113 6.54 13.23 -8.93
C ALA A 113 7.40 12.11 -8.33
N GLN A 114 6.84 10.91 -8.16
CA GLN A 114 7.53 9.73 -7.66
C GLN A 114 8.30 8.96 -8.75
N GLY A 115 8.30 9.44 -9.99
CA GLY A 115 9.04 8.86 -11.11
C GLY A 115 8.45 7.55 -11.63
N GLY A 116 7.11 7.42 -11.60
CA GLY A 116 6.43 6.19 -12.05
C GLY A 116 6.41 5.07 -11.01
N TYR A 117 6.56 5.40 -9.72
CA TYR A 117 6.42 4.46 -8.61
C TYR A 117 5.20 4.82 -7.78
N LEU A 118 4.35 3.84 -7.48
CA LEU A 118 3.29 3.97 -6.50
C LEU A 118 3.80 3.51 -5.13
N ILE A 119 3.49 4.26 -4.08
CA ILE A 119 3.73 3.79 -2.71
C ILE A 119 2.59 2.86 -2.34
N VAL A 120 2.90 1.59 -2.15
CA VAL A 120 1.92 0.60 -1.69
C VAL A 120 2.16 0.39 -0.21
N CYS A 121 1.14 0.64 0.58
CA CYS A 121 1.09 0.34 2.00
C CYS A 121 0.17 -0.86 2.23
N VAL A 122 0.60 -1.84 3.02
CA VAL A 122 -0.24 -2.92 3.50
C VAL A 122 -0.43 -2.72 4.98
N ALA A 123 -1.68 -2.52 5.38
CA ALA A 123 -2.08 -2.48 6.76
C ALA A 123 -2.29 -3.89 7.28
N GLY A 124 -1.68 -4.18 8.42
CA GLY A 124 -1.84 -5.42 9.15
C GLY A 124 -3.21 -5.52 9.84
N ASP A 125 -3.37 -6.63 10.54
CA ASP A 125 -4.63 -7.00 11.16
C ASP A 125 -5.19 -5.95 12.14
N GLY A 126 -6.51 -5.77 12.10
CA GLY A 126 -7.23 -4.82 12.95
C GLY A 126 -7.27 -3.39 12.42
N VAL A 127 -6.62 -3.10 11.28
CA VAL A 127 -6.72 -1.79 10.63
C VAL A 127 -7.96 -1.75 9.73
N ASP A 128 -9.04 -1.16 10.25
CA ASP A 128 -10.27 -0.92 9.50
C ASP A 128 -10.19 0.32 8.60
N LEU A 129 -10.26 0.12 7.28
CA LEU A 129 -10.23 1.19 6.28
C LEU A 129 -11.60 1.86 6.03
N THR A 130 -12.67 1.45 6.74
CA THR A 130 -14.02 2.00 6.59
C THR A 130 -14.38 3.06 7.63
N ARG A 131 -13.45 3.33 8.55
CA ARG A 131 -13.68 4.26 9.66
C ARG A 131 -13.83 5.69 9.17
N THR A 132 -14.64 6.47 9.88
CA THR A 132 -14.84 7.90 9.62
C THR A 132 -13.62 8.74 10.01
N ASP A 133 -12.82 8.29 10.98
CA ASP A 133 -11.57 8.90 11.44
C ASP A 133 -10.33 8.27 10.77
N LEU A 134 -10.45 7.86 9.50
CA LEU A 134 -9.47 7.05 8.80
C LEU A 134 -8.04 7.60 8.86
N VAL A 135 -7.87 8.92 8.74
CA VAL A 135 -6.54 9.57 8.76
C VAL A 135 -5.85 9.35 10.11
N ASP A 136 -6.56 9.60 11.22
CA ASP A 136 -6.03 9.42 12.57
C ASP A 136 -5.80 7.94 12.88
N HIS A 137 -6.71 7.07 12.42
CA HIS A 137 -6.58 5.62 12.56
C HIS A 137 -5.35 5.07 11.83
N LEU A 138 -5.09 5.51 10.60
CA LEU A 138 -3.89 5.11 9.85
C LEU A 138 -2.61 5.71 10.45
N ALA A 139 -2.65 6.93 10.96
CA ALA A 139 -1.51 7.51 11.69
C ALA A 139 -1.18 6.70 12.96
N TRP A 140 -2.20 6.29 13.71
CA TRP A 140 -2.05 5.41 14.87
C TRP A 140 -1.48 4.05 14.48
N ALA A 141 -2.01 3.41 13.43
CA ALA A 141 -1.53 2.11 12.94
C ALA A 141 -0.07 2.16 12.49
N ARG A 142 0.33 3.20 11.76
CA ARG A 142 1.73 3.46 11.37
C ARG A 142 2.63 3.61 12.60
N GLY A 143 2.21 4.38 13.60
CA GLY A 143 2.93 4.56 14.87
C GLY A 143 3.12 3.27 15.67
N ARG A 144 2.26 2.27 15.46
CA ARG A 144 2.35 0.94 16.08
C ARG A 144 3.09 -0.11 15.23
N GLY A 145 3.65 0.27 14.08
CA GLY A 145 4.31 -0.68 13.19
C GLY A 145 3.35 -1.67 12.51
N GLN A 146 2.06 -1.30 12.39
CA GLN A 146 1.06 -2.13 11.73
C GLN A 146 0.92 -1.83 10.25
N VAL A 147 1.82 -1.02 9.67
CA VAL A 147 1.80 -0.68 8.25
C VAL A 147 3.19 -0.92 7.67
N VAL A 148 3.25 -1.79 6.68
CA VAL A 148 4.44 -1.97 5.83
C VAL A 148 4.21 -1.27 4.51
N ALA A 149 5.28 -0.79 3.89
CA ALA A 149 5.19 -0.12 2.61
C ALA A 149 6.41 -0.39 1.72
N ALA A 150 6.20 -0.22 0.43
CA ALA A 150 7.21 -0.30 -0.60
C ALA A 150 6.92 0.69 -1.74
N ARG A 151 7.97 1.07 -2.45
CA ARG A 151 7.87 1.72 -3.76
C ARG A 151 7.70 0.62 -4.80
N VAL A 152 6.58 0.64 -5.51
CA VAL A 152 6.27 -0.38 -6.51
C VAL A 152 6.18 0.28 -7.88
N PRO A 153 6.95 -0.17 -8.89
CA PRO A 153 6.94 0.43 -10.21
C PRO A 153 5.57 0.27 -10.87
N VAL A 154 5.07 1.34 -11.47
CA VAL A 154 3.86 1.32 -12.31
C VAL A 154 4.28 1.02 -13.74
N LEU A 155 3.78 -0.08 -14.28
CA LEU A 155 4.07 -0.48 -15.65
C LEU A 155 3.10 0.21 -16.63
N PRO A 156 3.57 0.60 -17.83
CA PRO A 156 2.71 1.14 -18.87
C PRO A 156 1.61 0.14 -19.25
N THR A 157 0.40 0.62 -19.45
CA THR A 157 -0.76 -0.20 -19.87
C THR A 157 -0.55 -0.85 -21.24
N SER A 158 0.40 -0.36 -22.06
CA SER A 158 0.65 -0.78 -23.45
C SER A 158 1.57 -1.99 -23.63
N GLU A 159 2.11 -2.59 -22.56
CA GLU A 159 3.10 -3.68 -22.66
C GLU A 159 2.50 -5.10 -22.70
N PHE A 160 1.17 -5.27 -22.87
CA PHE A 160 0.59 -6.60 -23.04
C PHE A 160 -0.52 -6.66 -24.11
N PRO A 161 -0.61 -7.76 -24.88
CA PRO A 161 -1.72 -7.99 -25.79
C PRO A 161 -3.03 -8.12 -25.00
N ALA A 162 -4.13 -7.67 -25.61
CA ALA A 162 -5.46 -7.88 -25.07
C ALA A 162 -5.66 -9.37 -24.74
N PRO A 163 -6.39 -9.71 -23.67
CA PRO A 163 -6.81 -11.09 -23.48
C PRO A 163 -7.66 -11.48 -24.69
N ASP A 164 -7.30 -12.60 -25.32
CA ASP A 164 -8.10 -13.26 -26.36
C ASP A 164 -9.51 -13.62 -25.84
#